data_AF-A0A843BY51-F1
#
_entry.id   AF-A0A843BY51-F1
#
_cell.length_a   1.000
_cell.length_b   1.000
_cell.length_c   1.000
_cell.angle_alpha   90.00
_cell.angle_beta   90.00
_cell.angle_gamma   90.00
#
_symmetry.space_group_name_H-M   'P 1'
#
loop_
_entity.id
_entity.type
_entity.pdbx_description
1 polymer ?
#
loop_
_entity_poly.entity_id
_entity_poly.type
_entity_poly.pdbx_seq_one_letter_code
_entity_poly.pdbx_strand_id
1 'polypeptide(L)' 'EGNKLWENLEAEILDVCLIETLGEIEKNKICELDISGKTVKEVINLILFILANKKECCIGKVDWLTMLEKNDLLDDYLKE' A
#
# COMPACT_ATOMS: atom_id res chain seq x y z
N GLU A 1 1.79 25.29 -3.96
CA GLU A 1 2.66 24.13 -3.61
C GLU A 1 1.91 22.91 -3.07
N GLY A 2 0.56 22.88 -3.04
CA GLY A 2 -0.20 21.72 -2.55
C GLY A 2 -0.42 20.57 -3.55
N ASN A 3 -0.07 20.75 -4.83
CA ASN A 3 -0.44 19.78 -5.88
C ASN A 3 0.20 18.41 -5.67
N LYS A 4 1.49 18.36 -5.33
CA LYS A 4 2.23 17.10 -5.19
C LYS A 4 1.78 16.26 -4.00
N LEU A 5 1.30 16.89 -2.93
CA LEU A 5 0.77 16.16 -1.78
C LEU A 5 -0.51 15.41 -2.16
N TRP A 6 -1.45 16.10 -2.83
CA TRP A 6 -2.70 15.51 -3.28
C TRP A 6 -2.49 14.45 -4.35
N GLU A 7 -1.65 14.72 -5.35
CA GLU A 7 -1.28 13.73 -6.38
C GLU A 7 -0.74 12.43 -5.75
N ASN A 8 0.15 12.52 -4.75
CA ASN A 8 0.69 11.34 -4.08
C ASN A 8 -0.37 10.61 -3.24
N LEU A 9 -1.28 11.36 -2.62
CA LEU A 9 -2.33 10.81 -1.78
C LEU A 9 -3.36 10.03 -2.62
N GLU A 10 -3.80 10.61 -3.73
CA GLU A 10 -4.67 9.96 -4.71
C GLU A 10 -4.01 8.71 -5.29
N ALA A 11 -2.72 8.80 -5.64
CA ALA A 11 -1.96 7.67 -6.15
C ALA A 11 -1.86 6.51 -5.14
N GLU A 12 -1.71 6.81 -3.84
CA GLU A 12 -1.69 5.80 -2.78
C GLU A 12 -3.08 5.20 -2.54
N ILE A 13 -4.15 6.02 -2.56
CA ILE A 13 -5.54 5.53 -2.40
C ILE A 13 -5.91 4.54 -3.52
N LEU A 14 -5.43 4.81 -4.73
CA LEU A 14 -5.69 4.00 -5.93
C LEU A 14 -4.64 2.90 -6.18
N ASP A 15 -3.67 2.73 -5.28
CA ASP A 15 -2.58 1.75 -5.43
C ASP A 15 -1.78 1.88 -6.74
N VAL A 16 -1.63 3.09 -7.29
CA VAL A 16 -1.00 3.33 -8.60
C VAL A 16 0.40 2.71 -8.67
N CYS A 17 1.25 2.97 -7.67
CA CYS A 17 2.61 2.42 -7.63
C CYS A 17 2.63 0.88 -7.63
N LEU A 18 1.70 0.24 -6.91
CA LEU A 18 1.59 -1.20 -6.83
C LEU A 18 1.09 -1.80 -8.16
N ILE A 19 0.06 -1.18 -8.76
CA ILE A 19 -0.50 -1.60 -10.04
C ILE A 19 0.55 -1.48 -11.16
N GLU A 20 1.29 -0.37 -11.21
CA GLU A 20 2.38 -0.19 -12.17
C GLU A 20 3.47 -1.25 -11.98
N THR A 21 3.86 -1.54 -10.73
CA THR A 21 4.85 -2.58 -10.42
C THR A 21 4.39 -3.98 -10.88
N LEU A 22 3.10 -4.28 -10.74
CA LEU A 22 2.51 -5.54 -11.20
C LEU A 22 2.47 -5.68 -12.73
N GLY A 23 2.50 -4.56 -13.47
CA GLY A 23 2.62 -4.56 -14.93
C GLY A 23 4.03 -4.92 -15.43
N GLU A 24 5.06 -4.66 -14.62
CA GLU A 24 6.46 -4.76 -15.01
C GLU A 24 7.22 -5.94 -14.35
N ILE A 25 6.77 -6.39 -13.17
CA ILE A 25 7.46 -7.41 -12.36
C ILE A 25 6.55 -8.61 -12.13
N GLU A 26 7.13 -9.83 -12.17
CA GLU A 26 6.41 -11.05 -11.83
C GLU A 26 5.80 -10.96 -10.42
N LYS A 27 4.49 -11.21 -10.32
CA LYS A 27 3.71 -11.09 -9.07
C LYS A 27 4.33 -11.81 -7.87
N ASN A 28 4.98 -12.96 -8.07
CA ASN A 28 5.62 -13.74 -7.00
C ASN A 28 6.89 -13.10 -6.41
N LYS A 29 7.40 -12.03 -7.02
CA LYS A 29 8.55 -11.24 -6.55
C LYS A 29 8.13 -9.96 -5.83
N ILE A 30 6.83 -9.67 -5.74
CA ILE A 30 6.28 -8.45 -5.15
C ILE A 30 5.56 -8.80 -3.85
N CYS A 31 5.90 -8.09 -2.77
CA CYS A 31 5.25 -8.23 -1.47
C CYS A 31 4.75 -6.88 -0.99
N GLU A 32 3.48 -6.83 -0.59
CA GLU A 32 2.90 -5.66 0.07
C GLU A 32 3.00 -5.82 1.59
N LEU A 33 3.34 -4.72 2.27
CA LEU A 33 3.55 -4.67 3.71
C LEU A 33 2.69 -3.54 4.32
N ASP A 34 1.70 -3.93 5.11
CA ASP A 34 1.07 -2.99 6.04
C ASP A 34 2.03 -2.69 7.21
N ILE A 35 2.57 -1.47 7.21
CA ILE A 35 3.47 -0.97 8.27
C ILE A 35 2.75 -0.14 9.33
N SER A 36 1.42 0.02 9.23
CA SER A 36 0.61 0.84 10.14
C SER A 36 0.83 0.42 11.60
N GLY A 37 1.15 1.40 12.45
CA GLY A 37 1.38 1.20 13.88
C GLY A 37 2.63 0.40 14.26
N LYS A 38 3.50 0.05 13.30
CA LYS A 38 4.68 -0.80 13.56
C LYS A 38 5.94 0.03 13.75
N THR A 39 6.79 -0.43 14.65
CA THR A 39 8.15 0.08 14.81
C THR A 39 9.05 -0.39 13.67
N VAL A 40 10.15 0.33 13.43
CA VAL A 40 11.17 -0.08 12.44
C VAL A 40 11.64 -1.51 12.69
N LYS A 41 11.86 -1.90 13.95
CA LYS A 41 12.30 -3.26 14.30
C LYS A 41 11.27 -4.32 13.88
N GLU A 42 9.98 -4.04 14.07
CA GLU A 42 8.91 -4.95 13.65
C GLU A 42 8.80 -5.06 12.13
N VAL A 43 8.95 -3.94 11.41
CA VAL A 43 8.96 -3.93 9.94
C VAL A 43 10.14 -4.73 9.39
N ILE A 44 11.34 -4.56 9.94
CA ILE A 44 12.52 -5.34 9.51
C ILE A 44 12.32 -6.83 9.79
N ASN A 45 11.82 -7.20 10.97
CA ASN A 45 11.51 -8.59 11.27
C ASN A 45 10.47 -9.18 10.31
N LEU A 46 9.45 -8.40 9.94
CA LEU A 46 8.44 -8.81 8.96
C LEU A 46 9.07 -9.12 7.60
N ILE A 47 9.94 -8.24 7.10
CA ILE A 47 10.67 -8.44 5.84
C ILE A 47 11.53 -9.70 5.91
N LEU A 48 12.31 -9.88 6.98
CA LEU A 48 13.16 -11.05 7.16
C LEU A 48 12.37 -12.36 7.20
N PHE A 49 11.19 -12.38 7.83
CA PHE A 49 10.33 -13.57 7.85
C PHE A 49 9.77 -13.91 6.48
N ILE A 50 9.42 -12.91 5.66
CA ILE A 50 8.97 -13.14 4.28
C ILE A 50 10.12 -13.71 3.44
N LEU A 51 11.30 -13.10 3.49
CA LEU A 51 12.48 -13.58 2.75
C LEU A 51 12.92 -14.99 3.17
N ALA A 52 12.69 -15.37 4.43
CA ALA A 52 12.99 -16.70 4.95
C ALA A 52 11.87 -17.73 4.69
N ASN A 53 10.84 -17.40 3.91
CA ASN A 53 9.64 -18.23 3.69
C ASN A 53 8.92 -18.64 4.99
N LYS A 54 9.05 -17.84 6.05
CA LYS A 54 8.37 -18.05 7.35
C LYS A 54 7.05 -17.30 7.45
N LYS A 55 6.77 -16.40 6.51
CA LYS A 55 5.50 -15.68 6.39
C LYS A 55 5.17 -15.48 4.92
N GLU A 56 3.90 -15.61 4.59
CA GLU A 56 3.43 -15.45 3.22
C GLU A 56 3.55 -14.00 2.74
N CYS A 57 4.04 -13.88 1.51
CA CYS A 57 4.05 -12.66 0.73
C CYS A 57 2.71 -12.54 0.00
N CYS A 58 1.97 -11.46 0.25
CA CYS A 58 0.65 -11.24 -0.35
C CYS A 58 0.54 -9.78 -0.81
N ILE A 59 -0.43 -9.55 -1.69
CA ILE A 59 -0.81 -8.26 -2.27
C ILE A 59 -2.32 -8.06 -2.03
N GLY A 60 -2.77 -6.82 -1.93
CA GLY A 60 -4.12 -6.41 -1.52
C GLY A 60 -4.31 -6.45 0.00
N LYS A 61 -3.28 -6.10 0.78
CA LYS A 61 -3.39 -6.08 2.26
C LYS A 61 -4.00 -4.79 2.78
N VAL A 62 -3.74 -3.68 2.12
CA VAL A 62 -4.29 -2.37 2.43
C VAL A 62 -5.29 -2.01 1.34
N ASP A 63 -6.44 -1.50 1.74
CA ASP A 63 -7.50 -1.05 0.83
C ASP A 63 -8.02 0.29 1.36
N TRP A 64 -7.30 1.35 0.99
CA TRP A 64 -7.63 2.72 1.41
C TRP A 64 -8.93 3.20 0.78
N LEU A 65 -9.19 2.82 -0.47
CA LEU A 65 -10.41 3.19 -1.19
C LEU A 65 -11.66 2.72 -0.45
N THR A 66 -11.75 1.41 -0.16
CA THR A 66 -12.88 0.85 0.58
C THR A 66 -12.93 1.39 2.02
N MET A 67 -11.78 1.64 2.65
CA MET A 67 -11.74 2.23 3.99
C MET A 67 -12.37 3.64 3.99
N LEU A 68 -11.98 4.51 3.06
CA LEU A 68 -12.51 5.86 2.95
C LEU A 68 -13.99 5.88 2.58
N GLU A 69 -14.42 5.03 1.64
CA GLU A 69 -15.83 4.87 1.26
C GLU A 69 -16.69 4.50 2.48
N LYS A 70 -16.24 3.53 3.28
CA LYS A 70 -16.96 3.10 4.50
C LYS A 70 -17.04 4.16 5.60
N ASN A 71 -16.19 5.18 5.56
CA ASN A 71 -16.17 6.26 6.53
C ASN A 71 -16.81 7.56 6.00
N ASP A 72 -17.43 7.53 4.82
CA ASP A 72 -18.00 8.71 4.15
C ASP A 72 -16.95 9.83 3.92
N LEU A 73 -15.69 9.45 3.76
CA LEU A 73 -14.56 10.38 3.58
C LEU A 73 -14.07 10.44 2.13
N LEU A 74 -14.51 9.54 1.25
CA LEU A 74 -13.90 9.36 -0.06
C LEU A 74 -13.83 10.66 -0.89
N ASP A 75 -14.93 11.41 -0.96
CA ASP A 75 -15.04 12.66 -1.71
C ASP A 75 -14.14 13.78 -1.17
N ASP A 76 -13.67 13.68 0.09
CA ASP A 76 -12.74 14.65 0.65
C ASP A 76 -11.32 14.46 0.15
N TYR A 77 -10.98 13.23 -0.26
CA TYR A 77 -9.64 12.78 -0.61
C TYR A 77 -9.43 12.46 -2.09
N LEU A 78 -10.51 12.15 -2.83
CA LEU A 78 -10.50 12.01 -4.28
C LEU A 78 -11.42 13.08 -4.89
N LYS A 79 -10.85 14.21 -5.31
CA LYS A 79 -11.59 15.30 -5.96
C LYS A 79 -11.11 15.43 -7.40
N GLU A 80 -12.04 15.51 -8.35
CA GLU A 80 -11.73 15.87 -9.75
C GLU A 80 -11.10 17.27 -9.88
#